data_AF-A0A1B9RV73-F1
#
_entry.id   AF-A0A1B9RV73-F1
#
_cell.length_a   1.000
_cell.length_b   1.000
_cell.length_c   1.000
_cell.angle_alpha   90.00
_cell.angle_beta   90.00
_cell.angle_gamma   90.00
#
_symmetry.space_group_name_H-M   'P 1'
#
loop_
_entity.id
_entity.type
_entity.pdbx_description
1 polymer ?
#
loop_
_entity_poly.entity_id
_entity_poly.type
_entity_poly.pdbx_seq_one_letter_code
_entity_poly.pdbx_strand_id
1 'polypeptide(L)' 'MIDSAFDPSEKPTKERFDVPKMVKKSDLPMKICLACGLPFAWRRKWAKNWGDVKFCSDRCRRSKAAKI' A
#
# COMPACT_ATOMS: atom_id res chain seq x y z
N MET A 1 5.34 -47.70 -22.67
CA MET A 1 3.95 -47.38 -22.29
C MET A 1 3.87 -47.08 -20.79
N ILE A 2 4.47 -45.97 -20.34
CA ILE A 2 4.04 -45.32 -19.10
C ILE A 2 4.12 -43.80 -19.31
N ASP A 3 3.10 -43.28 -19.96
CA ASP A 3 2.73 -41.86 -19.92
C ASP A 3 2.38 -41.52 -18.47
N SER A 4 3.36 -41.07 -17.69
CA SER A 4 3.10 -40.49 -16.37
C SER A 4 2.80 -39.01 -16.58
N ALA A 5 1.52 -38.73 -16.65
CA ALA A 5 0.92 -37.41 -16.79
C ALA A 5 1.59 -36.39 -15.86
N PHE A 6 2.14 -35.33 -16.47
CA PHE A 6 2.51 -34.11 -15.78
C PHE A 6 1.23 -33.33 -15.49
N ASP A 7 0.75 -33.35 -14.24
CA ASP A 7 -0.48 -32.68 -13.81
C ASP A 7 -0.31 -31.14 -13.89
N PRO A 8 -0.99 -30.43 -14.82
CA PRO A 8 -0.82 -29.00 -15.00
C PRO A 8 -1.57 -28.16 -13.93
N SER A 9 -2.11 -28.78 -12.88
CA SER A 9 -2.96 -28.11 -11.88
C SER A 9 -2.30 -27.86 -10.52
N GLU A 10 -1.07 -28.31 -10.30
CA GLU A 10 -0.30 -27.97 -9.11
C GLU A 10 0.22 -26.53 -9.18
N LYS A 11 -0.65 -25.61 -8.74
CA LYS A 11 -0.36 -24.18 -8.61
C LYS A 11 0.86 -24.00 -7.69
N PRO A 12 1.94 -23.33 -8.12
CA PRO A 12 3.04 -23.01 -7.22
C PRO A 12 2.52 -22.07 -6.12
N THR A 13 2.44 -22.59 -4.90
CA THR A 13 2.08 -21.82 -3.71
C THR A 13 3.18 -20.80 -3.45
N LYS A 14 2.80 -19.52 -3.46
CA LYS A 14 3.64 -18.33 -3.25
C LYS A 14 4.57 -18.44 -2.04
N GLU A 15 5.79 -18.93 -2.23
CA GLU A 15 6.87 -18.70 -1.28
C GLU A 15 7.56 -17.37 -1.63
N ARG A 16 7.22 -16.36 -0.83
CA ARG A 16 7.81 -15.02 -0.84
C ARG A 16 9.29 -15.14 -0.50
N PHE A 17 10.16 -14.91 -1.48
CA PHE A 17 11.55 -14.58 -1.20
C PHE A 17 11.61 -13.15 -0.65
N ASP A 18 11.85 -13.06 0.66
CA ASP A 18 12.10 -11.80 1.37
C ASP A 18 13.40 -11.17 0.84
N VAL A 19 13.25 -10.20 -0.06
CA VAL A 19 14.36 -9.38 -0.54
C VAL A 19 14.83 -8.50 0.63
N PRO A 20 16.13 -8.52 1.01
CA PRO A 20 16.65 -7.61 2.01
C PRO A 20 16.50 -6.17 1.50
N LYS A 21 15.55 -5.47 2.11
CA LYS A 21 15.10 -4.14 1.73
C LYS A 21 16.16 -3.10 2.10
N MET A 22 17.03 -2.79 1.15
CA MET A 22 17.90 -1.62 1.19
C MET A 22 16.98 -0.39 1.28
N VAL A 23 16.82 0.19 2.48
CA VAL A 23 15.84 1.25 2.73
C VAL A 23 16.26 2.51 1.97
N LYS A 24 15.74 2.68 0.75
CA LYS A 24 15.88 3.89 -0.04
C LYS A 24 14.84 4.89 0.50
N LYS A 25 15.03 6.20 0.30
CA LYS A 25 14.03 7.22 0.71
C LYS A 25 12.62 6.96 0.10
N SER A 26 12.54 6.09 -0.89
CA SER A 26 11.34 5.49 -1.50
C SER A 26 10.48 4.65 -0.54
N ASP A 27 11.02 4.27 0.62
CA ASP A 27 10.36 3.42 1.61
C ASP A 27 9.57 4.19 2.66
N LEU A 28 9.45 5.51 2.47
CA LEU A 28 8.48 6.26 3.22
C LEU A 28 7.09 5.72 2.84
N PRO A 29 6.26 5.36 3.83
CA PRO A 29 4.92 4.87 3.56
C PRO A 29 4.16 5.93 2.76
N MET A 30 3.75 5.57 1.55
CA MET A 30 2.82 6.37 0.75
C MET A 30 1.41 5.90 1.09
N LYS A 31 0.50 6.85 1.34
CA LYS A 31 -0.92 6.57 1.56
C LYS A 31 -1.74 7.20 0.44
N ILE A 32 -2.91 6.63 0.16
CA ILE A 32 -3.88 7.20 -0.78
C ILE A 32 -4.83 8.12 -0.01
N CYS A 33 -5.06 9.33 -0.53
CA CYS A 33 -6.02 10.25 0.06
C CYS A 33 -7.45 9.78 -0.21
N LEU A 34 -8.26 9.56 0.84
CA LEU A 34 -9.65 9.13 0.69
C LEU A 34 -10.60 10.20 0.10
N ALA A 35 -10.15 11.44 -0.06
CA ALA A 35 -10.95 12.51 -0.64
C ALA A 35 -10.65 12.77 -2.12
N CYS A 36 -9.36 12.76 -2.51
CA CYS A 36 -8.92 13.06 -3.87
C CYS A 36 -8.28 11.89 -4.62
N GLY A 37 -8.06 10.74 -3.97
CA GLY A 37 -7.44 9.56 -4.59
C GLY A 37 -5.95 9.70 -4.88
N LEU A 38 -5.32 10.84 -4.56
CA LEU A 38 -3.91 11.05 -4.85
C LEU A 38 -3.01 10.35 -3.81
N PRO A 39 -1.92 9.70 -4.27
CA PRO A 39 -0.89 9.20 -3.38
C PRO A 39 -0.16 10.36 -2.72
N PHE A 40 0.10 10.26 -1.43
CA PHE A 40 0.86 11.25 -0.68
C PHE A 40 1.85 10.59 0.26
N ALA A 41 3.06 11.17 0.32
CA ALA A 41 4.13 10.69 1.18
C ALA A 41 4.00 11.21 2.61
N TRP A 42 4.61 10.51 3.56
CA TRP A 42 4.75 10.94 4.94
C TRP A 42 5.33 12.35 5.05
N ARG A 43 4.82 13.16 6.00
CA ARG A 43 5.27 14.52 6.30
C ARG A 43 5.59 14.63 7.79
N ARG A 44 6.57 15.47 8.15
CA ARG A 44 6.97 15.71 9.56
C ARG A 44 5.80 16.09 10.48
N LYS A 45 4.81 16.83 9.97
CA LYS A 45 3.60 17.21 10.71
C LYS A 45 2.74 16.00 11.18
N TRP A 46 2.97 14.83 10.59
CA TRP A 46 2.22 13.61 10.87
C TRP A 46 3.02 12.58 11.68
N ALA A 47 4.20 12.95 12.18
CA ALA A 47 5.05 12.03 12.94
C ALA A 47 4.31 11.37 14.12
N LYS A 48 3.38 12.07 14.77
CA LYS A 48 2.65 11.60 15.96
C LYS A 48 1.38 10.80 15.64
N ASN A 49 0.76 11.03 14.49
CA ASN A 49 -0.59 10.53 14.18
C ASN A 49 -0.70 9.92 12.78
N TRP A 50 0.42 9.51 12.17
CA TRP A 50 0.45 8.97 10.82
C TRP A 50 -0.52 7.80 10.62
N GLY A 51 -0.78 6.99 11.66
CA GLY A 51 -1.78 5.92 11.65
C GLY A 51 -3.17 6.41 11.23
N ASP A 52 -3.62 7.53 11.79
CA ASP A 52 -4.96 8.10 11.57
C ASP A 52 -5.05 8.98 10.32
N VAL A 53 -3.92 9.40 9.76
CA VAL A 53 -3.90 10.26 8.57
C VAL A 53 -4.37 9.49 7.34
N LYS A 54 -5.56 9.84 6.87
CA LYS A 54 -6.23 9.31 5.67
C LYS A 54 -6.35 10.34 4.53
N PHE A 55 -5.91 11.57 4.75
CA PHE A 55 -6.09 12.70 3.83
C PHE A 55 -4.79 13.47 3.62
N CYS A 56 -4.53 13.90 2.37
CA CYS A 56 -3.31 14.63 2.01
C CYS A 56 -3.26 16.07 2.55
N SER A 57 -4.41 16.67 2.87
CA SER A 57 -4.55 18.06 3.31
C SER A 57 -5.74 18.25 4.24
N ASP A 58 -5.74 19.34 5.02
CA ASP A 58 -6.86 19.69 5.88
C ASP A 58 -8.11 20.03 5.05
N ARG A 59 -7.92 20.61 3.86
CA ARG A 59 -8.99 20.82 2.88
C ARG A 59 -9.69 19.51 2.53
N CYS A 60 -8.93 18.47 2.14
CA CYS A 60 -9.48 17.15 1.82
C CYS A 60 -10.23 16.51 2.99
N ARG A 61 -9.73 16.68 4.22
CA ARG A 61 -10.40 16.23 5.44
C ARG A 61 -11.75 16.94 5.64
N ARG A 62 -11.81 18.26 5.48
CA ARG A 62 -13.05 19.04 5.63
C ARG A 62 -14.02 18.82 4.49
N SER A 63 -13.55 18.70 3.24
CA SER A 63 -14.39 18.49 2.07
C SER A 63 -15.16 17.17 2.11
N LYS A 64 -14.62 16.10 2.73
CA LYS A 64 -15.37 14.85 2.92
C LYS A 64 -16.49 15.02 3.97
N ALA A 65 -16.27 15.84 5.01
CA ALA A 65 -17.29 16.11 6.03
C ALA A 65 -18.45 16.96 5.49
N ALA A 66 -18.24 17.70 4.40
CA ALA A 66 -19.26 18.55 3.76
C ALA A 66 -20.08 17.83 2.66
N LYS A 67 -19.85 16.53 2.41
CA LYS A 67 -20.62 15.70 1.47
C LYS A 67 -21.58 14.75 2.19
N ILE A 68 -22.25 15.24 3.24
CA ILE A 68 -23.36 14.55 3.90
C ILE A 68 -24.62 15.35 3.59
#